data_AF-A0A060CBW2-F1
#
_entry.id   AF-A0A060CBW2-F1
#
_cell.length_a   1.000
_cell.length_b   1.000
_cell.length_c   1.000
_cell.angle_alpha   90.00
_cell.angle_beta   90.00
_cell.angle_gamma   90.00
#
_symmetry.space_group_name_H-M   'P 1'
#
loop_
_entity.id
_entity.type
_entity.pdbx_description
1 polymer ?
#
loop_
_entity_poly.entity_id
_entity_poly.type
_entity_poly.pdbx_seq_one_letter_code
_entity_poly.pdbx_strand_id
1 'polypeptide(L)'
;DGNADTGETPIAATGSVEIYLTTRYTTTELTKQNNISFSDEVSSFTIRLDTTDLKQEIDGFGGSLTGSSAYLIQNMHTAARDTLLKKLFTTDGIALKNIRITIGA
;
A
#
# COMPACT_ATOMS: atom_id res chain seq x y z
N ASP A 1 29.40 12.75 -30.51
CA ASP A 1 30.02 13.66 -29.52
C ASP A 1 29.06 13.82 -28.34
N GLY A 2 29.62 13.74 -27.13
CA GLY A 2 28.98 13.22 -25.91
C GLY A 2 27.70 13.90 -25.45
N ASN A 3 26.69 13.08 -25.14
CA ASN A 3 25.70 13.41 -24.12
C ASN A 3 26.30 12.97 -22.79
N ALA A 4 26.75 13.93 -21.99
CA ALA A 4 27.33 13.67 -20.68
C ALA A 4 26.23 13.12 -19.77
N ASP A 5 26.31 11.82 -19.52
CA ASP A 5 25.83 11.18 -18.30
C ASP A 5 26.35 12.03 -17.12
N THR A 6 25.47 12.84 -16.53
CA THR A 6 25.80 13.61 -15.34
C THR A 6 26.03 12.59 -14.23
N GLY A 7 27.28 12.17 -14.08
CA GLY A 7 27.75 11.06 -13.24
C GLY A 7 27.55 11.27 -11.74
N GLU A 8 26.34 11.57 -11.32
CA GLU A 8 25.91 11.27 -9.96
C GLU A 8 25.82 9.75 -9.86
N THR A 9 26.85 9.17 -9.25
CA THR A 9 26.79 7.78 -8.80
C THR A 9 25.54 7.67 -7.93
N PRO A 10 24.57 6.78 -8.23
CA PRO A 10 23.39 6.64 -7.41
C PRO A 10 23.86 6.41 -5.98
N ILE A 11 23.45 7.30 -5.06
CA ILE A 11 23.77 7.13 -3.65
C ILE A 11 23.19 5.76 -3.28
N ALA A 12 24.05 4.84 -2.81
CA ALA A 12 23.61 3.53 -2.39
C ALA A 12 22.50 3.74 -1.35
N ALA A 13 21.28 3.34 -1.70
CA ALA A 13 20.14 3.53 -0.83
C ALA A 13 20.41 2.71 0.44
N THR A 14 20.68 3.39 1.55
CA THR A 14 20.80 2.74 2.86
C THR A 14 19.42 2.69 3.48
N GLY A 15 18.94 1.50 3.84
CA GLY A 15 17.62 1.37 4.45
C GLY A 15 17.08 -0.05 4.48
N SER A 16 15.90 -0.18 5.07
CA SER A 16 15.15 -1.42 5.19
C SER A 16 13.84 -1.27 4.41
N VAL A 17 13.53 -2.24 3.56
CA VAL A 17 12.30 -2.26 2.77
C VAL A 17 11.29 -3.17 3.46
N GLU A 18 10.11 -2.64 3.73
CA GLU A 18 9.00 -3.39 4.30
C GLU A 18 8.19 -4.07 3.20
N ILE A 19 7.74 -5.30 3.46
CA ILE A 19 7.02 -6.11 2.48
C ILE A 19 5.72 -6.61 3.11
N TYR A 20 4.63 -6.49 2.35
CA TYR A 20 3.34 -7.08 2.67
C TYR A 20 2.94 -8.04 1.55
N LEU A 21 2.59 -9.28 1.90
CA LEU A 21 2.30 -10.34 0.94
C LEU A 21 0.87 -10.87 1.11
N THR A 22 0.20 -11.09 -0.02
CA THR A 22 -1.03 -11.87 -0.12
C THR A 22 -0.87 -12.92 -1.22
N THR A 23 -1.19 -14.19 -0.94
CA THR A 23 -1.11 -15.28 -1.93
C THR A 23 -2.50 -15.80 -2.28
N ARG A 24 -2.66 -16.31 -3.51
CA ARG A 24 -3.94 -16.83 -4.03
C ARG A 24 -4.56 -17.93 -3.16
N TYR A 25 -3.74 -18.77 -2.53
CA TYR A 25 -4.19 -19.98 -1.83
C TYR A 25 -4.20 -19.82 -0.30
N THR A 26 -4.41 -18.59 0.17
CA THR A 26 -4.80 -18.25 1.57
C THR A 26 -3.83 -18.70 2.67
N THR A 27 -2.55 -18.96 2.37
CA THR A 27 -1.53 -19.18 3.41
C THR A 27 -0.92 -17.89 3.91
N THR A 28 -1.11 -16.79 3.19
CA THR A 28 -0.60 -15.47 3.53
C THR A 28 -1.60 -14.41 3.08
N GLU A 29 -2.15 -13.66 4.04
CA GLU A 29 -3.20 -12.65 3.81
C GLU A 29 -2.74 -11.32 4.38
N LEU A 30 -2.36 -10.38 3.50
CA LEU A 30 -1.82 -9.07 3.86
C LEU A 30 -0.86 -9.11 5.07
N THR A 31 0.11 -10.02 4.99
CA THR A 31 0.99 -10.31 6.13
C THR A 31 2.33 -9.61 5.95
N LYS A 32 2.77 -8.89 6.98
CA LYS A 32 4.12 -8.30 7.00
C LYS A 32 5.17 -9.41 6.96
N GLN A 33 6.09 -9.32 6.02
CA GLN A 33 7.21 -10.24 5.89
C GLN A 33 8.45 -9.68 6.62
N ASN A 34 9.50 -10.48 6.70
CA ASN A 34 10.80 -9.97 7.11
C ASN A 34 11.23 -8.85 6.16
N ASN A 35 11.72 -7.75 6.74
CA ASN A 35 12.25 -6.67 5.93
C ASN A 35 13.49 -7.15 5.16
N ILE A 36 13.67 -6.61 3.96
CA ILE A 36 14.89 -6.82 3.17
C ILE A 36 15.77 -5.57 3.25
N SER A 37 17.09 -5.78 3.17
CA SER A 37 18.05 -4.68 3.06
C SER A 37 18.46 -4.52 1.61
N PHE A 38 18.88 -3.31 1.24
CA PHE A 38 19.50 -3.09 -0.07
C PHE A 38 20.77 -3.95 -0.22
N SER A 39 21.01 -4.44 -1.43
CA SER A 39 22.19 -5.20 -1.79
C SER A 39 22.65 -4.84 -3.21
N ASP A 40 23.95 -5.01 -3.45
CA ASP A 40 24.57 -4.87 -4.78
C ASP A 40 24.52 -6.19 -5.58
N GLU A 41 23.72 -7.16 -5.14
CA GLU A 41 23.59 -8.47 -5.77
C GLU A 41 22.94 -8.34 -7.15
N VAL A 42 23.53 -9.00 -8.15
CA VAL A 42 23.05 -8.94 -9.53
C VAL A 42 21.94 -9.98 -9.73
N SER A 43 20.72 -9.49 -9.98
CA SER A 43 19.55 -10.32 -10.30
C SER A 43 19.42 -10.55 -11.82
N SER A 44 18.95 -11.74 -12.21
CA SER A 44 18.62 -12.07 -13.61
C SER A 44 17.39 -11.31 -14.14
N PHE A 45 16.59 -10.71 -13.25
CA PHE A 45 15.47 -9.85 -13.58
C PHE A 45 15.46 -8.62 -12.68
N THR A 46 15.41 -7.43 -13.29
CA THR A 46 15.49 -6.15 -12.59
C THR A 46 14.41 -5.20 -13.10
N ILE A 47 13.62 -4.64 -12.17
CA ILE A 47 12.73 -3.51 -12.43
C ILE A 47 13.45 -2.24 -11.96
N ARG A 48 13.54 -1.23 -12.83
CA ARG A 48 14.15 0.07 -12.52
C ARG A 48 13.07 1.14 -12.42
N LEU A 49 13.18 1.98 -11.39
CA LEU A 49 12.30 3.13 -11.21
C LEU A 49 12.97 4.37 -11.82
N ASP A 50 12.30 5.04 -12.74
CA ASP A 50 12.67 6.38 -13.20
C ASP A 50 11.84 7.40 -12.42
N THR A 51 12.49 8.20 -11.58
CA THR A 51 11.83 9.19 -10.71
C THR A 51 11.63 10.55 -11.40
N THR A 52 12.13 10.71 -12.63
CA THR A 52 11.99 11.94 -13.43
C THR A 52 10.75 11.93 -14.32
N ASP A 53 10.24 10.74 -14.65
CA ASP A 53 9.02 10.56 -15.43
C ASP A 53 7.77 10.53 -14.53
N LEU A 54 7.35 11.72 -14.08
CA LEU A 54 6.18 11.89 -13.22
C LEU A 54 4.86 11.63 -13.97
N LYS A 55 3.93 10.96 -13.29
CA LYS A 55 2.56 10.68 -13.77
C LYS A 55 1.53 11.40 -12.90
N GLN A 56 0.30 10.89 -12.86
CA GLN A 56 -0.76 11.46 -12.03
C GLN A 56 -0.45 11.38 -10.53
N GLU A 57 -0.92 12.38 -9.79
CA GLU A 57 -1.03 12.30 -8.33
C GLU A 57 -2.14 11.32 -7.93
N ILE A 58 -2.01 10.74 -6.74
CA ILE A 58 -2.95 9.75 -6.22
C ILE A 58 -3.63 10.33 -4.99
N ASP A 59 -4.93 10.63 -5.11
CA ASP A 59 -5.74 11.15 -4.00
C ASP A 59 -5.92 10.12 -2.88
N GLY A 60 -6.08 8.85 -3.26
CA GLY A 60 -6.17 7.76 -2.30
C GLY A 60 -6.92 6.54 -2.80
N PHE A 61 -7.01 5.55 -1.91
CA PHE A 61 -7.72 4.28 -2.12
C PHE A 61 -8.80 4.12 -1.06
N GLY A 62 -9.82 3.33 -1.39
CA GLY A 62 -11.05 3.31 -0.63
C GLY A 62 -12.01 2.18 -0.96
N GLY A 63 -13.16 2.24 -0.31
CA GLY A 63 -14.30 1.35 -0.55
C GLY A 63 -15.62 2.10 -0.50
N SER A 64 -16.72 1.43 -0.79
CA SER A 64 -18.06 2.03 -0.68
C SER A 64 -18.68 1.74 0.69
N LEU A 65 -19.17 2.78 1.36
CA LEU A 65 -20.03 2.66 2.53
C LEU A 65 -21.49 2.73 2.07
N THR A 66 -22.02 1.59 1.65
CA THR A 66 -23.42 1.43 1.27
C THR A 66 -24.32 1.28 2.51
N GLY A 67 -25.63 1.48 2.36
CA GLY A 67 -26.60 1.23 3.43
C GLY A 67 -26.47 -0.18 4.03
N SER A 68 -26.24 -1.21 3.21
CA SER A 68 -26.03 -2.58 3.68
C SER A 68 -24.76 -2.74 4.51
N SER A 69 -23.64 -2.15 4.08
CA SER A 69 -22.39 -2.20 4.85
C SER A 69 -22.52 -1.44 6.18
N ALA A 70 -23.18 -0.27 6.18
CA ALA A 70 -23.46 0.50 7.38
C ALA A 70 -24.35 -0.28 8.36
N TYR A 71 -25.40 -0.94 7.85
CA TYR A 71 -26.26 -1.81 8.65
C TYR A 71 -25.48 -2.95 9.31
N LEU A 72 -24.62 -3.66 8.55
CA LEU A 72 -23.80 -4.74 9.10
C LEU A 72 -22.83 -4.22 10.17
N ILE A 73 -22.12 -3.13 9.88
CA ILE A 73 -21.15 -2.52 10.82
C ILE A 73 -21.84 -2.07 12.10
N GLN A 74 -23.03 -1.46 12.00
CA GLN A 74 -23.77 -0.95 13.15
C GLN A 74 -24.28 -2.08 14.06
N ASN A 75 -24.61 -3.24 13.48
CA ASN A 75 -25.07 -4.42 14.23
C ASN A 75 -23.94 -5.28 14.83
N MET A 76 -22.67 -4.91 14.61
CA MET A 76 -21.54 -5.55 15.30
C MET A 76 -21.50 -5.14 16.79
N HIS A 77 -20.96 -6.02 17.62
CA HIS A 77 -20.56 -5.64 18.98
C HIS A 77 -19.55 -4.48 18.93
N THR A 78 -19.65 -3.52 19.84
CA THR A 78 -18.87 -2.28 19.82
C THR A 78 -17.36 -2.52 19.65
N ALA A 79 -16.78 -3.45 20.42
CA ALA A 79 -15.36 -3.78 20.31
C ALA A 79 -14.95 -4.32 18.92
N ALA A 80 -15.81 -5.10 18.26
CA ALA A 80 -15.53 -5.63 16.93
C ALA A 80 -15.64 -4.54 15.85
N ARG A 81 -16.62 -3.64 15.98
CA ARG A 81 -16.75 -2.45 15.13
C ARG A 81 -15.52 -1.55 15.24
N ASP A 82 -15.06 -1.26 16.45
CA ASP A 82 -13.88 -0.43 16.67
C ASP A 82 -12.61 -1.06 16.09
N THR A 83 -12.46 -2.38 16.26
CA THR A 83 -11.36 -3.14 15.65
C THR A 83 -11.39 -3.06 14.13
N LEU A 84 -12.57 -3.23 13.52
CA LEU A 84 -12.74 -3.11 12.08
C LEU A 84 -12.37 -1.71 11.58
N LEU A 85 -12.91 -0.65 12.19
CA LEU A 85 -12.67 0.72 11.76
C LEU A 85 -11.20 1.13 11.92
N LYS A 86 -10.53 0.69 12.99
CA LYS A 86 -9.08 0.87 13.16
C LYS A 86 -8.30 0.19 12.04
N LYS A 87 -8.58 -1.09 11.78
CA LYS A 87 -7.92 -1.85 10.70
C LYS A 87 -8.10 -1.20 9.32
N LEU A 88 -9.23 -0.55 9.05
CA LEU A 88 -9.51 0.05 7.75
C LEU A 88 -8.95 1.48 7.60
N PHE A 89 -9.09 2.34 8.61
CA PHE A 89 -8.93 3.78 8.43
C PHE A 89 -7.75 4.41 9.19
N THR A 90 -7.08 3.67 10.08
CA THR A 90 -5.91 4.19 10.80
C THR A 90 -4.60 3.66 10.23
N THR A 91 -3.49 4.29 10.61
CA THR A 91 -2.11 3.87 10.25
C THR A 91 -1.69 2.57 10.91
N ASP A 92 -2.39 2.12 11.96
CA ASP A 92 -2.21 0.79 12.55
C ASP A 92 -2.82 -0.32 11.67
N GLY A 93 -3.57 0.07 10.63
CA GLY A 93 -4.18 -0.78 9.63
C GLY A 93 -3.80 -0.38 8.21
N ILE A 94 -4.74 -0.47 7.28
CA ILE A 94 -4.50 -0.19 5.85
C ILE A 94 -4.74 1.27 5.44
N ALA A 95 -5.08 2.14 6.39
CA ALA A 95 -5.19 3.58 6.23
C ALA A 95 -5.96 4.07 4.98
N LEU A 96 -7.11 3.46 4.65
CA LEU A 96 -7.98 3.92 3.57
C LEU A 96 -8.31 5.41 3.74
N LYS A 97 -8.26 6.15 2.65
CA LYS A 97 -8.46 7.62 2.64
C LYS A 97 -9.75 8.05 1.96
N ASN A 98 -10.32 7.19 1.11
CA ASN A 98 -11.50 7.55 0.32
C ASN A 98 -12.68 6.64 0.69
N ILE A 99 -13.87 7.22 0.79
CA ILE A 99 -15.12 6.49 0.97
C ILE A 99 -16.11 6.94 -0.11
N ARG A 100 -16.72 5.98 -0.81
CA ARG A 100 -17.83 6.25 -1.73
C ARG A 100 -19.17 6.00 -1.05
N ILE A 101 -20.01 7.01 -0.98
CA ILE A 101 -21.38 6.93 -0.45
C ILE A 101 -22.41 7.05 -1.58
N THR A 102 -23.62 6.53 -1.36
CA THR A 102 -24.75 6.75 -2.26
C THR A 102 -25.48 8.05 -1.87
N ILE A 103 -26.09 8.72 -2.86
CA ILE A 103 -27.02 9.82 -2.63
C ILE A 103 -28.40 9.29 -3.03
N GLY A 104 -29.24 9.02 -2.04
CA GLY A 104 -30.46 8.23 -2.24
C GLY A 104 -30.21 6.72 -2.03
N ALA A 105 -31.14 5.90 -2.53
CA ALA A 105 -31.05 4.44 -2.46
C ALA A 105 -30.04 3.91 -3.49
#